data_AF-A0A349Q350-F1
#
_entry.id   AF-A0A349Q350-F1
#
_cell.length_a   1.000
_cell.length_b   1.000
_cell.length_c   1.000
_cell.angle_alpha   90.00
_cell.angle_beta   90.00
_cell.angle_gamma   90.00
#
_symmetry.space_group_name_H-M   'P 1'
#
loop_
_entity.id
_entity.type
_entity.pdbx_description
1 polymer ?
#
loop_
_entity_poly.entity_id
_entity_poly.type
_entity_poly.pdbx_seq_one_letter_code
_entity_poly.pdbx_strand_id
1 'polypeptide(L)'
;MNRIILIGFFAFSTFVFSQKKGATDLTPFVNPFIGTDGTGHTFPGACLPFGMVQPSPDNVNIGWDYTSGYQYKNPEIIGFSQTHLSGTGINDLGDVLLFPFVDNKTSNFKTTYYKESEKASPGFYTVMLKDSIKVSLTATERVAFNRFQYPSKKAKLLVDIQHGLRFLTDSLVLNSKVTIENNKTISGYCHNKNWVERKYFFTLIFDTPFSNAIELPKNLKDKAPRYILDF
;
A
#
# COMPACT_ATOMS: atom_id res chain seq x y z
N MET A 1 -75.65 47.13 21.32
CA MET A 1 -74.26 47.64 21.27
C MET A 1 -73.29 46.47 21.27
N ASN A 2 -72.52 46.38 20.18
CA ASN A 2 -71.24 45.69 19.95
C ASN A 2 -71.11 44.18 20.20
N ARG A 3 -71.24 43.41 19.09
CA ARG A 3 -70.67 42.06 18.94
C ARG A 3 -69.24 42.19 18.40
N ILE A 4 -68.27 41.59 19.10
CA ILE A 4 -66.86 41.49 18.66
C ILE A 4 -66.66 40.10 18.06
N ILE A 5 -66.26 40.03 16.80
CA ILE A 5 -65.89 38.78 16.11
C ILE A 5 -64.35 38.69 16.13
N LEU A 6 -63.81 37.67 16.79
CA LEU A 6 -62.38 37.39 16.83
C LEU A 6 -62.04 36.43 15.69
N ILE A 7 -61.32 36.91 14.68
CA ILE A 7 -60.81 36.09 13.56
C ILE A 7 -59.45 35.54 13.98
N GLY A 8 -59.38 34.24 14.29
CA GLY A 8 -58.13 33.54 14.58
C GLY A 8 -57.31 33.30 13.32
N PHE A 9 -56.15 33.93 13.23
CA PHE A 9 -55.19 33.74 12.13
C PHE A 9 -54.35 32.48 12.42
N PHE A 10 -54.65 31.36 11.76
CA PHE A 10 -53.85 30.14 11.86
C PHE A 10 -52.64 30.25 10.91
N ALA A 11 -51.47 30.60 11.45
CA ALA A 11 -50.22 30.60 10.70
C ALA A 11 -49.76 29.15 10.46
N PHE A 12 -49.95 28.65 9.25
CA PHE A 12 -49.45 27.33 8.84
C PHE A 12 -47.94 27.46 8.56
N SER A 13 -47.12 27.14 9.56
CA SER A 13 -45.66 27.08 9.42
C SER A 13 -45.29 25.89 8.53
N THR A 14 -45.00 26.14 7.25
CA THR A 14 -44.40 25.15 6.36
C THR A 14 -42.95 24.92 6.78
N PHE A 15 -42.70 23.82 7.48
CA PHE A 15 -41.34 23.31 7.67
C PHE A 15 -40.82 22.81 6.31
N VAL A 16 -40.06 23.67 5.62
CA VAL A 16 -39.27 23.27 4.46
C VAL A 16 -38.08 22.47 4.98
N PHE A 17 -38.18 21.15 4.92
CA PHE A 17 -37.01 20.29 5.08
C PHE A 17 -36.11 20.48 3.87
N SER A 18 -35.06 21.30 4.02
CA SER A 18 -33.96 21.35 3.06
C SER A 18 -33.27 20.00 3.06
N GLN A 19 -33.59 19.12 2.10
CA GLN A 19 -32.73 17.98 1.80
C GLN A 19 -31.37 18.52 1.38
N LYS A 20 -30.35 18.34 2.23
CA LYS A 20 -28.96 18.42 1.77
C LYS A 20 -28.83 17.41 0.63
N LYS A 21 -28.82 17.90 -0.61
CA LYS A 21 -28.45 17.10 -1.78
C LYS A 21 -27.04 16.58 -1.48
N GLY A 22 -26.92 15.30 -1.17
CA GLY A 22 -25.62 14.68 -0.92
C GLY A 22 -24.70 14.99 -2.10
N ALA A 23 -23.43 15.31 -1.84
CA ALA A 23 -22.46 15.51 -2.89
C ALA A 23 -22.44 14.27 -3.80
N THR A 24 -22.45 14.47 -5.12
CA THR A 24 -22.33 13.37 -6.08
C THR A 24 -21.00 12.67 -5.85
N ASP A 25 -21.03 11.36 -5.61
CA ASP A 25 -19.81 10.55 -5.52
C ASP A 25 -19.19 10.41 -6.92
N LEU A 26 -18.01 10.99 -7.09
CA LEU A 26 -17.25 10.95 -8.34
C LEU A 26 -16.19 9.85 -8.35
N THR A 27 -15.93 9.21 -7.20
CA THR A 27 -14.91 8.16 -7.10
C THR A 27 -15.13 6.95 -8.02
N PRO A 28 -16.38 6.55 -8.38
CA PRO A 28 -16.61 5.43 -9.29
C PRO A 28 -16.12 5.67 -10.72
N PHE A 29 -15.86 6.91 -11.12
CA PHE A 29 -15.34 7.24 -12.46
C PHE A 29 -13.83 7.04 -12.59
N VAL A 30 -13.11 6.88 -11.48
CA VAL A 30 -11.66 6.72 -11.49
C VAL A 30 -11.31 5.25 -11.65
N ASN A 31 -10.49 4.93 -12.65
CA ASN A 31 -9.89 3.61 -12.83
C ASN A 31 -8.36 3.70 -12.63
N PRO A 32 -7.83 3.28 -11.45
CA PRO A 32 -6.40 3.32 -11.17
C PRO A 32 -5.52 2.44 -12.07
N PHE A 33 -6.11 1.52 -12.84
CA PHE A 33 -5.35 0.70 -13.78
C PHE A 33 -5.01 1.42 -15.09
N ILE A 34 -5.62 2.57 -15.38
CA ILE A 34 -5.28 3.37 -16.56
C ILE A 34 -3.83 3.86 -16.43
N GLY A 35 -3.00 3.56 -17.43
CA GLY A 35 -1.57 3.89 -17.45
C GLY A 35 -0.65 2.84 -16.81
N THR A 36 -1.21 1.73 -16.29
CA THR A 36 -0.42 0.65 -15.66
C THR A 36 0.06 -0.43 -16.64
N ASP A 37 -0.34 -0.37 -17.91
CA ASP A 37 0.15 -1.26 -18.97
C ASP A 37 0.98 -0.45 -19.98
N GLY A 38 2.16 -0.96 -20.34
CA GLY A 38 3.08 -0.28 -21.25
C GLY A 38 3.79 0.90 -20.57
N THR A 39 3.90 2.03 -21.25
CA THR A 39 4.85 3.11 -20.88
C THR A 39 4.23 4.23 -20.04
N GLY A 40 3.03 4.02 -19.50
CA GLY A 40 2.37 5.00 -18.63
C GLY A 40 3.00 5.04 -17.24
N HIS A 41 3.50 3.91 -16.75
CA HIS A 41 4.17 3.76 -15.46
C HIS A 41 3.39 4.36 -14.27
N THR A 42 2.07 4.25 -14.28
CA THR A 42 1.26 4.54 -13.09
C THR A 42 1.22 3.29 -12.18
N PHE A 43 0.64 3.41 -10.99
CA PHE A 43 0.44 2.28 -10.07
C PHE A 43 -1.02 2.21 -9.63
N PRO A 44 -1.56 1.00 -9.35
CA PRO A 44 -2.96 0.82 -8.94
C PRO A 44 -3.18 0.94 -7.43
N GLY A 45 -2.11 1.04 -6.64
CA GLY A 45 -2.13 1.11 -5.19
C GLY A 45 -2.92 2.29 -4.61
N ALA A 46 -3.15 2.22 -3.30
CA ALA A 46 -3.94 3.21 -2.59
C ALA A 46 -3.10 4.46 -2.27
N CYS A 47 -3.65 5.64 -2.49
CA CYS A 47 -3.11 6.90 -1.98
C CYS A 47 -4.24 7.92 -1.75
N LEU A 48 -3.98 8.90 -0.88
CA LEU A 48 -4.77 10.13 -0.82
C LEU A 48 -4.18 11.18 -1.78
N PRO A 49 -4.97 12.18 -2.20
CA PRO A 49 -4.44 13.33 -2.92
C PRO A 49 -3.24 13.92 -2.17
N PHE A 50 -2.09 13.98 -2.85
CA PHE A 50 -0.83 14.52 -2.30
C PHE A 50 -0.30 13.78 -1.04
N GLY A 51 -0.72 12.52 -0.83
CA GLY A 51 -0.24 11.70 0.27
C GLY A 51 1.24 11.31 0.14
N MET A 52 1.92 11.18 1.28
CA MET A 52 3.33 10.77 1.39
C MET A 52 3.55 9.29 1.06
N VAL A 53 2.55 8.46 1.35
CA VAL A 53 2.61 7.00 1.15
C VAL A 53 1.69 6.56 0.01
N GLN A 54 2.13 5.54 -0.72
CA GLN A 54 1.42 4.97 -1.85
C GLN A 54 1.53 3.44 -1.81
N PRO A 55 0.96 2.73 -0.81
CA PRO A 55 1.01 1.27 -0.75
C PRO A 55 0.45 0.63 -2.02
N SER A 56 1.30 -0.11 -2.73
CA SER A 56 0.98 -0.70 -4.05
C SER A 56 1.71 -2.04 -4.23
N PRO A 57 1.17 -2.97 -5.06
CA PRO A 57 1.92 -4.14 -5.50
C PRO A 57 3.16 -3.76 -6.32
N ASP A 58 4.24 -4.50 -6.07
CA ASP A 58 5.42 -4.56 -6.93
C ASP A 58 5.43 -5.92 -7.67
N ASN A 59 5.58 -5.90 -8.99
CA ASN A 59 5.77 -7.11 -9.80
C ASN A 59 7.25 -7.43 -9.98
N VAL A 60 8.08 -6.40 -10.19
CA VAL A 60 9.53 -6.51 -10.40
C VAL A 60 10.18 -5.24 -9.83
N ASN A 61 11.36 -5.36 -9.25
CA ASN A 61 12.05 -4.23 -8.62
C ASN A 61 13.15 -3.59 -9.48
N ILE A 62 13.38 -4.09 -10.69
CA ILE A 62 14.43 -3.63 -11.59
C ILE A 62 13.92 -3.42 -13.02
N GLY A 63 14.39 -2.35 -13.65
CA GLY A 63 14.19 -2.08 -15.08
C GLY A 63 13.17 -0.97 -15.36
N TRP A 64 13.29 -0.40 -16.56
CA TRP A 64 12.53 0.78 -16.99
C TRP A 64 11.02 0.55 -17.04
N ASP A 65 10.61 -0.62 -17.55
CA ASP A 65 9.18 -0.99 -17.63
C ASP A 65 8.52 -0.99 -16.24
N TYR A 66 9.27 -1.20 -15.16
CA TYR A 66 8.75 -1.28 -13.79
C TYR A 66 9.08 -0.04 -12.98
N THR A 67 9.07 1.14 -13.61
CA THR A 67 9.39 2.40 -12.94
C THR A 67 8.51 2.66 -11.71
N SER A 68 7.22 2.34 -11.79
CA SER A 68 6.28 2.39 -10.66
C SER A 68 6.16 1.08 -9.88
N GLY A 69 7.00 0.08 -10.20
CA GLY A 69 6.96 -1.26 -9.62
C GLY A 69 5.94 -2.20 -10.26
N TYR A 70 4.96 -1.68 -11.01
CA TYR A 70 3.81 -2.45 -11.49
C TYR A 70 3.62 -2.39 -13.02
N GLN A 71 3.23 -3.53 -13.60
CA GLN A 71 2.77 -3.68 -14.97
C GLN A 71 1.50 -4.56 -15.00
N TYR A 72 0.43 -4.06 -15.62
CA TYR A 72 -0.90 -4.68 -15.58
C TYR A 72 -0.91 -6.13 -16.05
N LYS A 73 -0.10 -6.47 -17.06
CA LYS A 73 -0.02 -7.82 -17.62
C LYS A 73 0.93 -8.75 -16.89
N ASN A 74 1.71 -8.26 -15.92
CA ASN A 74 2.64 -9.10 -15.20
C ASN A 74 1.86 -10.06 -14.26
N PRO A 75 2.06 -11.38 -14.38
CA PRO A 75 1.29 -12.37 -13.61
C PRO A 75 1.83 -12.60 -12.19
N GLU A 76 2.94 -11.98 -11.81
CA GLU A 76 3.64 -12.21 -10.54
C GLU A 76 3.67 -10.93 -9.68
N ILE A 77 3.64 -11.11 -8.36
CA ILE A 77 3.85 -10.06 -7.36
C ILE A 77 5.01 -10.51 -6.46
N ILE A 78 5.98 -9.61 -6.25
CA ILE A 78 7.12 -9.81 -5.33
C ILE A 78 6.86 -9.21 -3.94
N GLY A 79 5.85 -8.37 -3.81
CA GLY A 79 5.37 -7.84 -2.53
C GLY A 79 4.60 -6.54 -2.70
N PHE A 80 4.44 -5.82 -1.59
CA PHE A 80 3.74 -4.55 -1.51
C PHE A 80 4.61 -3.54 -0.78
N SER A 81 5.20 -2.58 -1.50
CA SER A 81 6.01 -1.52 -0.90
C SER A 81 5.18 -0.26 -0.63
N GLN A 82 5.69 0.68 0.16
CA GLN A 82 4.87 1.75 0.75
C GLN A 82 5.03 3.11 0.04
N THR A 83 5.93 3.23 -0.92
CA THR A 83 6.24 4.49 -1.62
C THR A 83 6.48 4.25 -3.11
N HIS A 84 5.86 5.06 -3.97
CA HIS A 84 5.93 4.90 -5.42
C HIS A 84 5.90 6.23 -6.17
N LEU A 85 6.58 6.28 -7.31
CA LEU A 85 6.46 7.37 -8.28
C LEU A 85 5.45 6.99 -9.37
N SER A 86 4.67 7.95 -9.84
CA SER A 86 3.67 7.75 -10.89
C SER A 86 4.09 8.48 -12.17
N GLY A 87 4.23 7.74 -13.26
CA GLY A 87 4.49 8.29 -14.59
C GLY A 87 5.94 8.73 -14.84
N THR A 88 6.89 8.33 -14.01
CA THR A 88 8.31 8.65 -14.23
C THR A 88 8.95 7.71 -15.24
N GLY A 89 10.09 8.12 -15.81
CA GLY A 89 10.92 7.29 -16.69
C GLY A 89 12.17 6.72 -16.02
N ILE A 90 12.33 6.92 -14.71
CA ILE A 90 13.42 6.41 -13.89
C ILE A 90 12.82 5.94 -12.56
N ASN A 91 13.22 4.73 -12.13
CA ASN A 91 12.82 4.15 -10.86
C ASN A 91 13.46 4.91 -9.68
N ASP A 92 12.68 5.13 -8.62
CA ASP A 92 13.14 5.39 -7.26
C ASP A 92 12.03 4.91 -6.30
N LEU A 93 12.19 5.13 -5.00
CA LEU A 93 11.25 4.68 -3.96
C LEU A 93 11.16 3.14 -3.92
N GLY A 94 9.96 2.59 -3.72
CA GLY A 94 9.76 1.17 -3.41
C GLY A 94 10.21 0.84 -1.98
N ASP A 95 9.97 1.72 -1.02
CA ASP A 95 10.50 1.53 0.32
C ASP A 95 9.63 0.57 1.15
N VAL A 96 10.28 -0.25 1.98
CA VAL A 96 9.65 -1.16 2.95
C VAL A 96 8.66 -2.11 2.25
N LEU A 97 9.19 -3.20 1.70
CA LEU A 97 8.37 -4.21 1.03
C LEU A 97 7.83 -5.23 2.04
N LEU A 98 6.52 -5.46 1.97
CA LEU A 98 5.82 -6.49 2.73
C LEU A 98 5.36 -7.59 1.78
N PHE A 99 5.65 -8.85 2.09
CA PHE A 99 5.16 -9.99 1.29
C PHE A 99 4.57 -11.08 2.19
N PRO A 100 3.24 -11.28 2.18
CA PRO A 100 2.58 -12.30 3.00
C PRO A 100 2.65 -13.68 2.33
N PHE A 101 2.90 -14.74 3.12
CA PHE A 101 2.98 -16.12 2.63
C PHE A 101 2.64 -17.15 3.74
N VAL A 102 2.43 -18.43 3.36
CA VAL A 102 1.99 -19.51 4.28
C VAL A 102 2.94 -20.71 4.36
N ASP A 103 3.92 -20.81 3.45
CA ASP A 103 4.85 -21.93 3.37
C ASP A 103 6.21 -21.60 4.03
N ASN A 104 7.13 -22.57 4.03
CA ASN A 104 8.47 -22.40 4.59
C ASN A 104 9.46 -21.85 3.56
N LYS A 105 9.03 -20.92 2.70
CA LYS A 105 9.92 -20.23 1.76
C LYS A 105 10.96 -19.41 2.53
N THR A 106 12.23 -19.55 2.15
CA THR A 106 13.37 -18.76 2.66
C THR A 106 14.04 -17.93 1.57
N SER A 107 13.62 -18.10 0.32
CA SER A 107 14.12 -17.41 -0.87
C SER A 107 13.02 -17.36 -1.94
N ASN A 108 13.26 -16.63 -3.03
CA ASN A 108 12.33 -16.51 -4.16
C ASN A 108 10.91 -16.07 -3.73
N PHE A 109 10.84 -15.02 -2.92
CA PHE A 109 9.59 -14.41 -2.47
C PHE A 109 8.89 -13.74 -3.64
N LYS A 110 8.02 -14.51 -4.28
CA LYS A 110 7.08 -14.07 -5.29
C LYS A 110 5.90 -15.03 -5.34
N THR A 111 4.77 -14.56 -5.80
CA THR A 111 3.59 -15.38 -6.00
C THR A 111 2.81 -14.90 -7.21
N THR A 112 1.93 -15.74 -7.72
CA THR A 112 0.96 -15.34 -8.74
C THR A 112 -0.36 -14.97 -8.08
N TYR A 113 -1.25 -14.31 -8.80
CA TYR A 113 -2.53 -13.86 -8.28
C TYR A 113 -3.67 -14.11 -9.29
N TYR A 114 -4.91 -14.03 -8.80
CA TYR A 114 -6.09 -14.10 -9.66
C TYR A 114 -6.39 -12.70 -10.20
N LYS A 115 -6.11 -12.45 -11.49
CA LYS A 115 -6.22 -11.10 -12.08
C LYS A 115 -7.63 -10.53 -11.96
N GLU A 116 -8.64 -11.37 -12.12
CA GLU A 116 -10.06 -11.05 -11.95
C GLU A 116 -10.45 -10.64 -10.52
N SER A 117 -9.62 -10.98 -9.53
CA SER A 117 -9.81 -10.57 -8.13
C SER A 117 -9.19 -9.21 -7.82
N GLU A 118 -8.33 -8.70 -8.70
CA GLU A 118 -7.61 -7.45 -8.52
C GLU A 118 -8.55 -6.27 -8.75
N LYS A 119 -8.69 -5.43 -7.74
CA LYS A 119 -9.57 -4.25 -7.79
C LYS A 119 -8.87 -3.06 -7.16
N ALA A 120 -9.09 -1.90 -7.75
CA ALA A 120 -8.56 -0.63 -7.28
C ALA A 120 -9.62 0.47 -7.44
N SER A 121 -9.63 1.40 -6.49
CA SER A 121 -10.42 2.62 -6.49
C SER A 121 -9.63 3.72 -5.76
N PRO A 122 -10.01 5.01 -5.82
CA PRO A 122 -9.35 6.05 -5.04
C PRO A 122 -9.21 5.64 -3.56
N GLY A 123 -7.97 5.61 -3.06
CA GLY A 123 -7.66 5.24 -1.67
C GLY A 123 -7.75 3.75 -1.30
N PHE A 124 -7.98 2.84 -2.25
CA PHE A 124 -8.10 1.40 -1.95
C PHE A 124 -7.58 0.49 -3.07
N TYR A 125 -6.88 -0.58 -2.69
CA TYR A 125 -6.46 -1.66 -3.58
C TYR A 125 -6.69 -3.03 -2.90
N THR A 126 -7.06 -4.05 -3.66
CA THR A 126 -7.17 -5.42 -3.16
C THR A 126 -6.90 -6.46 -4.25
N VAL A 127 -6.35 -7.61 -3.84
CA VAL A 127 -6.09 -8.76 -4.72
C VAL A 127 -6.12 -10.08 -3.94
N MET A 128 -6.49 -11.17 -4.59
CA MET A 128 -6.33 -12.54 -4.09
C MET A 128 -5.06 -13.17 -4.67
N LEU A 129 -4.11 -13.52 -3.81
CA LEU A 129 -2.92 -14.28 -4.16
C LEU A 129 -3.27 -15.77 -4.33
N LYS A 130 -2.54 -16.50 -5.19
CA LYS A 130 -2.77 -17.94 -5.37
C LYS A 130 -2.46 -18.78 -4.13
N ASP A 131 -1.70 -18.22 -3.19
CA ASP A 131 -1.49 -18.79 -1.85
C ASP A 131 -2.74 -18.67 -0.94
N SER A 132 -3.90 -18.30 -1.51
CA SER A 132 -5.18 -18.10 -0.80
C SER A 132 -5.13 -16.99 0.25
N ILE A 133 -4.28 -15.99 0.04
CA ILE A 133 -4.15 -14.81 0.89
C ILE A 133 -4.83 -13.63 0.19
N LYS A 134 -5.82 -13.03 0.84
CA LYS A 134 -6.41 -11.78 0.36
C LYS A 134 -5.62 -10.60 0.93
N VAL A 135 -5.18 -9.73 0.05
CA VAL A 135 -4.48 -8.49 0.38
C VAL A 135 -5.42 -7.31 0.18
N SER A 136 -5.47 -6.39 1.14
CA SER A 136 -6.16 -5.11 1.01
C SER A 136 -5.29 -3.98 1.54
N LEU A 137 -5.19 -2.89 0.77
CA LEU A 137 -4.33 -1.75 1.03
C LEU A 137 -5.18 -0.47 1.07
N THR A 138 -4.90 0.40 2.04
CA THR A 138 -5.42 1.77 2.08
C THR A 138 -4.39 2.71 2.70
N ALA A 139 -4.62 4.01 2.63
CA ALA A 139 -3.67 5.01 3.08
C ALA A 139 -4.36 6.21 3.72
N THR A 140 -3.67 6.80 4.69
CA THR A 140 -3.86 8.20 5.11
C THR A 140 -2.80 9.07 4.43
N GLU A 141 -2.68 10.34 4.84
CA GLU A 141 -1.63 11.21 4.32
C GLU A 141 -0.20 10.67 4.53
N ARG A 142 0.05 9.90 5.62
CA ARG A 142 1.41 9.47 6.00
C ARG A 142 1.51 8.02 6.51
N VAL A 143 0.38 7.31 6.60
CA VAL A 143 0.34 5.93 7.11
C VAL A 143 -0.33 5.03 6.10
N ALA A 144 0.38 3.96 5.72
CA ALA A 144 -0.15 2.87 4.91
C ALA A 144 -0.74 1.79 5.81
N PHE A 145 -1.95 1.34 5.51
CA PHE A 145 -2.61 0.23 6.19
C PHE A 145 -2.63 -0.97 5.26
N ASN A 146 -2.04 -2.08 5.73
CA ASN A 146 -1.95 -3.34 5.02
C ASN A 146 -2.78 -4.38 5.78
N ARG A 147 -3.74 -5.03 5.13
CA ARG A 147 -4.49 -6.16 5.69
C ARG A 147 -4.20 -7.41 4.88
N PHE A 148 -3.62 -8.40 5.53
CA PHE A 148 -3.37 -9.72 4.97
C PHE A 148 -4.29 -10.73 5.64
N GLN A 149 -5.25 -11.27 4.88
CA GLN A 149 -6.17 -12.30 5.35
C GLN A 149 -5.68 -13.67 4.88
N TYR A 150 -5.10 -14.42 5.80
CA TYR A 150 -4.54 -15.76 5.57
C TYR A 150 -5.63 -16.84 5.58
N PRO A 151 -5.43 -17.98 4.89
CA PRO A 151 -6.38 -19.10 4.87
C PRO A 151 -6.36 -19.93 6.16
N SER A 152 -5.35 -19.76 7.02
CA SER A 152 -5.20 -20.48 8.29
C SER A 152 -4.46 -19.63 9.32
N LYS A 153 -4.25 -20.18 10.52
CA LYS A 153 -3.45 -19.52 11.58
C LYS A 153 -1.95 -19.51 11.30
N LYS A 154 -1.45 -20.26 10.32
CA LYS A 154 -0.04 -20.18 9.92
C LYS A 154 0.14 -18.97 9.02
N ALA A 155 0.64 -17.88 9.58
CA ALA A 155 0.87 -16.63 8.85
C ALA A 155 2.35 -16.25 8.94
N LYS A 156 2.96 -15.99 7.79
CA LYS A 156 4.33 -15.49 7.69
C LYS A 156 4.34 -14.22 6.86
N LEU A 157 5.21 -13.29 7.26
CA LEU A 157 5.40 -12.03 6.55
C LEU A 157 6.88 -11.81 6.32
N LEU A 158 7.26 -11.59 5.07
CA LEU A 158 8.56 -11.01 4.76
C LEU A 158 8.46 -9.49 4.97
N VAL A 159 9.37 -8.96 5.78
CA VAL A 159 9.65 -7.52 5.90
C VAL A 159 11.01 -7.28 5.27
N ASP A 160 11.02 -6.71 4.08
CA ASP A 160 12.23 -6.48 3.29
C ASP A 160 12.56 -4.98 3.26
N ILE A 161 13.53 -4.60 4.09
CA ILE A 161 14.02 -3.21 4.22
C ILE A 161 15.11 -2.91 3.18
N GLN A 162 15.59 -3.93 2.48
CA GLN A 162 16.59 -3.83 1.42
C GLN A 162 15.96 -3.53 0.05
N HIS A 163 14.66 -3.81 -0.11
CA HIS A 163 13.91 -3.53 -1.34
C HIS A 163 13.92 -2.04 -1.70
N GLY A 164 13.79 -1.81 -3.00
CA GLY A 164 13.62 -0.51 -3.64
C GLY A 164 13.57 -0.70 -5.16
N LEU A 165 12.82 0.16 -5.83
CA LEU A 165 12.71 0.15 -7.29
C LEU A 165 13.96 0.79 -7.90
N ARG A 166 14.61 0.09 -8.83
CA ARG A 166 15.89 0.52 -9.41
C ARG A 166 15.95 0.31 -10.92
N PHE A 167 16.82 1.05 -11.60
CA PHE A 167 16.99 0.88 -13.04
C PHE A 167 18.09 -0.14 -13.37
N LEU A 168 19.35 0.18 -13.07
CA LEU A 168 20.51 -0.68 -13.36
C LEU A 168 21.39 -0.95 -12.12
N THR A 169 21.04 -0.39 -10.97
CA THR A 169 21.87 -0.46 -9.77
C THR A 169 21.63 -1.76 -9.01
N ASP A 170 22.70 -2.43 -8.58
CA ASP A 170 22.60 -3.69 -7.85
C ASP A 170 22.03 -3.56 -6.43
N SER A 171 22.37 -2.46 -5.73
CA SER A 171 21.89 -2.15 -4.39
C SER A 171 21.81 -0.65 -4.20
N LEU A 172 20.70 -0.20 -3.62
CA LEU A 172 20.35 1.21 -3.42
C LEU A 172 20.56 1.67 -1.98
N VAL A 173 20.61 0.75 -1.00
CA VAL A 173 20.80 1.10 0.41
C VAL A 173 22.29 1.31 0.68
N LEU A 174 22.66 2.51 1.11
CA LEU A 174 24.02 2.85 1.52
C LEU A 174 24.29 2.45 2.98
N ASN A 175 23.32 2.73 3.86
CA ASN A 175 23.31 2.25 5.24
C ASN A 175 21.89 2.24 5.81
N SER A 176 21.67 1.47 6.86
CA SER A 176 20.41 1.41 7.58
C SER A 176 20.62 1.19 9.07
N LYS A 177 19.60 1.48 9.86
CA LYS A 177 19.45 0.97 11.23
C LYS A 177 18.01 0.52 11.39
N VAL A 178 17.82 -0.73 11.81
CA VAL A 178 16.51 -1.30 12.08
C VAL A 178 16.52 -1.89 13.49
N THR A 179 15.42 -1.71 14.22
CA THR A 179 15.26 -2.16 15.59
C THR A 179 13.91 -2.86 15.73
N ILE A 180 13.95 -4.10 16.22
CA ILE A 180 12.76 -4.80 16.68
C ILE A 180 12.51 -4.32 18.11
N GLU A 181 11.57 -3.39 18.28
CA GLU A 181 11.29 -2.75 19.57
C GLU A 181 10.57 -3.71 20.53
N ASN A 182 9.67 -4.53 19.96
CA ASN A 182 8.93 -5.57 20.65
C ASN A 182 8.27 -6.49 19.60
N ASN A 183 7.50 -7.49 20.05
CA ASN A 183 6.81 -8.46 19.20
C ASN A 183 5.66 -7.88 18.35
N LYS A 184 5.45 -6.57 18.34
CA LYS A 184 4.46 -5.86 17.51
C LYS A 184 5.03 -4.67 16.75
N THR A 185 6.28 -4.29 16.99
CA THR A 185 6.80 -2.99 16.51
C THR A 185 8.22 -3.14 15.98
N ILE A 186 8.44 -2.70 14.75
CA ILE A 186 9.75 -2.58 14.12
C ILE A 186 9.93 -1.14 13.67
N SER A 187 11.01 -0.49 14.05
CA SER A 187 11.33 0.88 13.67
C SER A 187 12.68 0.95 12.97
N GLY A 188 12.93 2.02 12.21
CA GLY A 188 14.22 2.20 11.60
C GLY A 188 14.32 3.33 10.60
N TYR A 189 15.44 3.33 9.90
CA TYR A 189 15.70 4.22 8.77
C TYR A 189 16.57 3.52 7.72
N CYS A 190 16.48 4.00 6.49
CA CYS A 190 17.43 3.70 5.42
C CYS A 190 17.94 4.99 4.78
N HIS A 191 19.22 4.99 4.42
CA HIS A 191 19.85 5.99 3.56
C HIS A 191 20.10 5.35 2.20
N ASN A 192 19.41 5.83 1.18
CA ASN A 192 19.42 5.27 -0.17
C ASN A 192 20.05 6.24 -1.16
N LYS A 193 20.70 5.68 -2.19
CA LYS A 193 21.13 6.42 -3.38
C LYS A 193 20.72 5.66 -4.62
N ASN A 194 19.79 6.26 -5.36
CA ASN A 194 19.35 5.76 -6.66
C ASN A 194 19.27 6.93 -7.66
N TRP A 195 18.07 7.35 -8.10
CA TRP A 195 17.93 8.57 -8.90
C TRP A 195 18.26 9.80 -8.05
N VAL A 196 17.79 9.80 -6.80
CA VAL A 196 18.19 10.79 -5.78
C VAL A 196 18.84 10.10 -4.56
N GLU A 197 19.63 10.87 -3.84
CA GLU A 197 20.13 10.47 -2.51
C GLU A 197 19.12 10.93 -1.45
N ARG A 198 18.60 9.99 -0.67
CA ARG A 198 17.47 10.22 0.24
C ARG A 198 17.57 9.39 1.50
N LYS A 199 17.06 9.94 2.60
CA LYS A 199 16.93 9.23 3.87
C LYS A 199 15.47 9.20 4.28
N TYR A 200 14.96 8.02 4.61
CA TYR A 200 13.60 7.84 5.11
C TYR A 200 13.61 7.09 6.43
N PHE A 201 12.58 7.33 7.22
CA PHE A 201 12.33 6.71 8.51
C PHE A 201 10.99 5.99 8.45
N PHE A 202 10.87 4.89 9.17
CA PHE A 202 9.64 4.10 9.18
C PHE A 202 9.37 3.51 10.57
N THR A 203 8.10 3.15 10.78
CA THR A 203 7.66 2.33 11.90
C THR A 203 6.57 1.40 11.39
N LEU A 204 6.75 0.10 11.59
CA LEU A 204 5.77 -0.95 11.32
C LEU A 204 5.14 -1.36 12.64
N ILE A 205 3.81 -1.35 12.69
CA ILE A 205 3.03 -1.79 13.86
C ILE A 205 2.10 -2.91 13.40
N PHE A 206 2.14 -4.04 14.09
CA PHE A 206 1.31 -5.21 13.83
C PHE A 206 0.18 -5.30 14.85
N ASP A 207 -1.03 -5.60 14.37
CA ASP A 207 -2.21 -5.82 15.22
C ASP A 207 -2.06 -7.12 16.03
N THR A 208 -1.49 -8.15 15.41
CA THR A 208 -1.17 -9.45 15.98
C THR A 208 0.32 -9.50 16.33
N PRO A 209 0.72 -9.95 17.53
CA PRO A 209 2.13 -10.10 17.85
C PRO A 209 2.77 -11.24 17.06
N PHE A 210 3.96 -11.04 16.50
CA PHE A 210 4.74 -12.14 15.94
C PHE A 210 5.42 -12.95 17.06
N SER A 211 5.48 -14.26 16.87
CA SER A 211 6.15 -15.21 17.77
C SER A 211 7.66 -15.25 17.56
N ASN A 212 8.12 -14.94 16.35
CA ASN A 212 9.54 -14.98 15.98
C ASN A 212 9.85 -13.99 14.85
N ALA A 213 11.11 -13.55 14.78
CA ALA A 213 11.64 -12.72 13.72
C ALA A 213 13.01 -13.26 13.29
N ILE A 214 13.06 -13.85 12.09
CA ILE A 214 14.24 -14.49 11.54
C ILE A 214 14.89 -13.53 10.55
N GLU A 215 16.09 -13.02 10.86
CA GLU A 215 16.88 -12.26 9.89
C GLU A 215 17.41 -13.21 8.80
N LEU A 216 17.10 -12.91 7.54
CA LEU A 216 17.62 -13.65 6.40
C LEU A 216 19.10 -13.27 6.14
N PRO A 217 19.89 -14.21 5.59
CA PRO A 217 21.26 -13.90 5.17
C PRO A 217 21.31 -12.73 4.18
N LYS A 218 22.27 -11.83 4.39
CA LYS A 218 22.54 -10.68 3.52
C LYS A 218 23.44 -11.10 2.36
N ASN A 219 23.14 -10.61 1.16
CA ASN A 219 24.10 -10.64 0.06
C ASN A 219 25.24 -9.64 0.32
N LEU A 220 26.35 -9.77 -0.42
CA LEU A 220 27.55 -8.93 -0.24
C LEU A 220 27.25 -7.41 -0.30
N LYS A 221 26.28 -7.00 -1.12
CA LYS A 221 25.90 -5.60 -1.34
C LYS A 221 24.71 -5.15 -0.49
N ASP A 222 24.13 -6.03 0.32
CA ASP A 222 22.99 -5.67 1.15
C ASP A 222 23.47 -4.87 2.37
N LYS A 223 22.79 -3.76 2.64
CA LYS A 223 23.04 -2.84 3.75
C LYS A 223 21.80 -2.62 4.63
N ALA A 224 20.71 -3.31 4.33
CA ALA A 224 19.51 -3.40 5.16
C ALA A 224 19.11 -4.86 5.41
N PRO A 225 18.47 -5.15 6.56
CA PRO A 225 18.02 -6.49 6.89
C PRO A 225 16.73 -6.85 6.17
N ARG A 226 16.49 -8.15 6.09
CA ARG A 226 15.23 -8.75 5.64
C ARG A 226 14.81 -9.72 6.73
N TYR A 227 13.57 -9.63 7.19
CA TYR A 227 13.05 -10.49 8.25
C TYR A 227 11.91 -11.35 7.74
N ILE A 228 11.89 -12.62 8.11
CA ILE A 228 10.67 -13.42 8.12
C ILE A 228 10.08 -13.32 9.52
N LEU A 229 8.84 -12.85 9.61
CA LEU A 229 8.06 -12.84 10.84
C LEU A 229 7.10 -14.04 10.85
N ASP A 230 7.06 -14.76 11.96
CA ASP A 230 6.11 -15.85 12.21
C ASP A 230 5.00 -15.36 13.14
N PHE A 231 3.72 -15.46 12.73
CA PHE A 231 2.55 -15.09 13.53
C PHE A 231 1.73 -16.31 13.95
#